data_AF-A0A5D9D0R4-F1
#
_entry.id   AF-A0A5D9D0R4-F1
#
_cell.length_a   1.000
_cell.length_b   1.000
_cell.length_c   1.000
_cell.angle_alpha   90.00
_cell.angle_beta   90.00
_cell.angle_gamma   90.00
#
_symmetry.space_group_name_H-M   'P 1'
#
loop_
_entity.id
_entity.type
_entity.pdbx_description
1 polymer ?
#
loop_
_entity_poly.entity_id
_entity_poly.type
_entity_poly.pdbx_seq_one_letter_code
_entity_poly.pdbx_strand_id
1 'polypeptide(L)'
;MYSRFFSLVGGLAAILSVSGGFGLSDVHAASRDRDDVFFRSVAGVWKGPGEIVAGKYKGTKFTCDLTGEPLDDKQTGIKLGGTCRVGVFSQPMSAVISQKGNSYEGKFLDGAEGKGLDITSGQVSGDKVVVGINRAKLNGAMVARVSKDNSMNITISVKVADQMIPVIGVTLARDIDQLAVGSIKP
;
A
#
# COMPACT_ATOMS: atom_id res chain seq x y z
N MET A 1 3.23 88.92 18.71
CA MET A 1 1.82 88.47 18.64
C MET A 1 1.72 87.08 19.24
N TYR A 2 0.69 86.91 20.06
CA TYR A 2 0.16 85.77 20.81
C TYR A 2 0.76 84.34 20.75
N SER A 3 0.86 83.83 21.98
CA SER A 3 0.98 82.45 22.49
C SER A 3 -0.15 81.50 22.06
N ARG A 4 0.06 80.17 22.16
CA ARG A 4 -0.71 79.13 22.93
C ARG A 4 -0.45 77.74 22.31
N PHE A 5 0.22 76.81 23.01
CA PHE A 5 -0.31 75.78 23.93
C PHE A 5 -1.40 74.86 23.34
N PHE A 6 -1.12 73.54 23.24
CA PHE A 6 -2.00 72.38 23.58
C PHE A 6 -1.18 71.07 23.38
N SER A 7 -0.81 70.32 24.43
CA SER A 7 -1.49 69.13 25.01
C SER A 7 -1.54 67.92 24.07
N LEU A 8 -0.78 66.83 24.29
CA LEU A 8 -0.96 65.69 25.25
C LEU A 8 -1.59 64.46 24.56
N VAL A 9 -1.12 63.26 24.97
CA VAL A 9 -1.64 61.90 24.66
C VAL A 9 -1.22 61.38 23.27
N GLY A 10 -0.68 60.19 23.06
CA GLY A 10 -0.52 58.96 23.83
C GLY A 10 -0.48 57.82 22.81
N GLY A 11 0.41 56.84 22.99
CA GLY A 11 0.48 55.72 22.05
C GLY A 11 1.69 54.82 22.26
N LEU A 12 1.66 54.03 23.35
CA LEU A 12 2.44 52.79 23.40
C LEU A 12 1.83 51.82 22.37
N ALA A 13 2.61 51.40 21.38
CA ALA A 13 2.34 50.22 20.58
C ALA A 13 3.61 49.34 20.59
N ALA A 14 3.71 48.49 21.62
CA ALA A 14 4.69 47.41 21.63
C ALA A 14 4.18 46.31 20.69
N ILE A 15 4.79 46.22 19.50
CA ILE A 15 4.53 45.15 18.54
C ILE A 15 5.28 43.90 19.04
N LEU A 16 4.57 43.03 19.75
CA LEU A 16 5.04 41.67 20.03
C LEU A 16 4.80 40.82 18.79
N SER A 17 5.84 40.64 17.98
CA SER A 17 5.88 39.66 16.89
C SER A 17 5.84 38.25 17.49
N VAL A 18 4.64 37.66 17.56
CA VAL A 18 4.47 36.23 17.82
C VAL A 18 4.96 35.47 16.60
N SER A 19 6.16 34.90 16.70
CA SER A 19 6.65 33.87 15.80
C SER A 19 5.77 32.62 15.97
N GLY A 20 4.71 32.53 15.16
CA GLY A 20 3.88 31.33 15.03
C GLY A 20 4.70 30.21 14.39
N GLY A 21 5.33 29.38 15.22
CA GLY A 21 5.85 28.09 14.80
C GLY A 21 4.69 27.15 14.51
N PHE A 22 4.25 27.08 13.26
CA PHE A 22 3.33 26.05 12.81
C PHE A 22 4.09 24.71 12.79
N GLY A 23 3.68 23.79 13.67
CA GLY A 23 4.23 22.44 13.77
C GLY A 23 4.06 21.68 12.45
N LEU A 24 5.16 21.22 11.89
CA LEU A 24 5.20 20.35 10.70
C LEU A 24 5.19 18.85 11.05
N SER A 25 4.87 18.49 12.30
CA SER A 25 5.08 17.12 12.82
C SER A 25 3.85 16.19 12.73
N ASP A 26 2.64 16.71 12.48
CA ASP A 26 1.40 15.91 12.56
C ASP A 26 1.02 15.17 11.27
N VAL A 27 1.54 15.60 10.12
CA VAL A 27 1.19 15.01 8.81
C VAL A 27 1.72 13.57 8.69
N HIS A 28 2.86 13.28 9.31
CA HIS A 28 3.53 11.99 9.18
C HIS A 28 2.91 10.90 10.07
N ALA A 29 2.50 11.26 11.29
CA ALA A 29 1.76 10.36 12.17
C ALA A 29 0.40 10.00 11.56
N ALA A 30 -0.34 11.00 11.07
CA ALA A 30 -1.63 10.78 10.42
C ALA A 30 -1.55 9.94 9.13
N SER A 31 -0.44 10.00 8.37
CA SER A 31 -0.25 9.09 7.22
C SER A 31 0.04 7.66 7.65
N ARG A 32 0.85 7.46 8.70
CA ARG A 32 1.18 6.13 9.20
C ARG A 32 -0.06 5.38 9.68
N ASP A 33 -0.92 6.06 10.44
CA ASP A 33 -2.16 5.48 10.96
C ASP A 33 -3.12 5.07 9.84
N ARG A 34 -3.22 5.88 8.77
CA ARG A 34 -4.06 5.54 7.60
C ARG A 34 -3.50 4.36 6.81
N ASP A 35 -2.19 4.31 6.64
CA ASP A 35 -1.56 3.25 5.88
C ASP A 35 -1.60 1.91 6.64
N ASP A 36 -1.50 1.95 7.97
CA ASP A 36 -1.71 0.79 8.83
C ASP A 36 -3.12 0.20 8.67
N VAL A 37 -4.16 1.05 8.59
CA VAL A 37 -5.53 0.60 8.30
C VAL A 37 -5.61 -0.19 7.00
N PHE A 38 -4.91 0.25 5.95
CA PHE A 38 -4.85 -0.50 4.70
C PHE A 38 -4.16 -1.86 4.90
N PHE A 39 -2.96 -1.92 5.49
CA PHE A 39 -2.24 -3.19 5.63
C PHE A 39 -2.97 -4.17 6.55
N ARG A 40 -3.61 -3.68 7.62
CA ARG A 40 -4.51 -4.49 8.45
C ARG A 40 -5.71 -5.03 7.67
N SER A 41 -6.23 -4.27 6.71
CA SER A 41 -7.30 -4.76 5.83
C SER A 41 -6.85 -5.91 4.92
N VAL A 42 -5.56 -6.05 4.62
CA VAL A 42 -4.98 -7.14 3.82
C VAL A 42 -4.78 -8.41 4.65
N ALA A 43 -4.85 -8.33 5.98
CA ALA A 43 -4.68 -9.48 6.87
C ALA A 43 -5.70 -10.60 6.60
N GLY A 44 -5.28 -11.87 6.75
CA GLY A 44 -6.12 -13.06 6.61
C GLY A 44 -5.83 -13.88 5.36
N VAL A 45 -6.67 -14.88 5.10
CA VAL A 45 -6.50 -15.83 3.98
C VAL A 45 -7.31 -15.36 2.77
N TRP A 46 -6.74 -15.53 1.58
CA TRP A 46 -7.23 -15.04 0.31
C TRP A 46 -7.07 -16.11 -0.77
N LYS A 47 -8.16 -16.43 -1.46
CA LYS A 47 -8.18 -17.46 -2.51
C LYS A 47 -8.83 -16.95 -3.77
N GLY A 48 -8.28 -17.27 -4.93
CA GLY A 48 -8.95 -16.95 -6.18
C GLY A 48 -8.12 -17.10 -7.45
N PRO A 49 -8.76 -16.89 -8.60
CA PRO A 49 -8.12 -17.05 -9.89
C PRO A 49 -7.18 -15.89 -10.23
N GLY A 50 -6.18 -16.20 -11.04
CA GLY A 50 -5.40 -15.23 -11.78
C GLY A 50 -5.14 -15.70 -13.21
N GLU A 51 -4.75 -14.75 -14.06
CA GLU A 51 -4.48 -14.97 -15.47
C GLU A 51 -3.30 -14.11 -15.93
N ILE A 52 -2.46 -14.70 -16.78
CA ILE A 52 -1.47 -13.97 -17.56
C ILE A 52 -2.19 -13.35 -18.76
N VAL A 53 -2.29 -12.02 -18.80
CA VAL A 53 -3.10 -11.30 -19.80
C VAL A 53 -2.31 -10.86 -21.03
N ALA A 54 -0.97 -10.86 -20.95
CA ALA A 54 -0.08 -10.44 -22.04
C ALA A 54 1.22 -11.24 -22.09
N GLY A 55 1.92 -11.17 -23.23
CA GLY A 55 3.19 -11.84 -23.47
C GLY A 55 3.05 -13.30 -23.93
N LYS A 56 4.18 -14.03 -23.94
CA LYS A 56 4.28 -15.42 -24.45
C LYS A 56 3.31 -16.39 -23.77
N TYR A 57 3.00 -16.16 -22.49
CA TYR A 57 2.18 -17.05 -21.66
C TYR A 57 0.74 -16.56 -21.51
N LYS A 58 0.27 -15.64 -22.38
CA LYS A 58 -1.09 -15.12 -22.35
C LYS A 58 -2.14 -16.24 -22.34
N GLY A 59 -3.17 -16.08 -21.51
CA GLY A 59 -4.26 -17.05 -21.33
C GLY A 59 -3.94 -18.16 -20.32
N THR A 60 -2.73 -18.20 -19.77
CA THR A 60 -2.39 -19.12 -18.68
C THR A 60 -3.16 -18.73 -17.43
N LYS A 61 -4.02 -19.63 -16.96
CA LYS A 61 -4.81 -19.47 -15.74
C LYS A 61 -4.16 -20.20 -14.57
N PHE A 62 -4.29 -19.60 -13.40
CA PHE A 62 -3.81 -20.17 -12.15
C PHE A 62 -4.77 -19.81 -11.01
N THR A 63 -4.67 -20.55 -9.91
CA THR A 63 -5.41 -20.26 -8.68
C THR A 63 -4.43 -20.02 -7.56
N CYS A 64 -4.56 -18.90 -6.85
CA CYS A 64 -3.73 -18.58 -5.71
C CYS A 64 -4.46 -18.84 -4.39
N ASP A 65 -3.69 -19.22 -3.38
CA ASP A 65 -4.04 -19.32 -1.97
C ASP A 65 -2.95 -18.58 -1.20
N LEU A 66 -3.28 -17.40 -0.67
CA LEU A 66 -2.36 -16.44 -0.08
C LEU A 66 -2.84 -16.02 1.30
N THR A 67 -1.89 -15.80 2.21
CA THR A 67 -2.12 -15.29 3.56
C THR A 67 -1.43 -13.95 3.70
N GLY A 68 -2.21 -12.93 4.07
CA GLY A 68 -1.72 -11.61 4.47
C GLY A 68 -1.46 -11.56 5.97
N GLU A 69 -0.26 -11.14 6.33
CA GLU A 69 0.23 -10.97 7.71
C GLU A 69 0.78 -9.54 7.83
N PRO A 70 0.08 -8.61 8.51
CA PRO A 70 0.62 -7.30 8.80
C PRO A 70 1.96 -7.45 9.52
N LEU A 71 2.91 -6.55 9.22
CA LEU A 71 4.13 -6.48 10.00
C LEU A 71 3.81 -6.04 11.43
N ASP A 72 4.75 -6.25 12.35
CA ASP A 72 4.55 -5.98 13.77
C ASP A 72 4.20 -4.52 14.07
N ASP A 73 3.71 -4.24 15.28
CA ASP A 73 3.24 -2.91 15.70
C ASP A 73 4.32 -1.80 15.57
N LYS A 74 5.59 -2.17 15.36
CA LYS A 74 6.71 -1.25 15.24
C LYS A 74 6.97 -0.82 13.80
N GLN A 75 6.51 -1.58 12.81
CA GLN A 75 6.77 -1.34 11.40
C GLN A 75 5.48 -1.47 10.57
N THR A 76 5.06 -0.36 9.95
CA THR A 76 3.92 -0.39 9.02
C THR A 76 4.28 -1.17 7.76
N GLY A 77 3.47 -2.17 7.42
CA GLY A 77 3.68 -3.00 6.23
C GLY A 77 2.91 -4.31 6.27
N ILE A 78 3.18 -5.17 5.27
CA ILE A 78 2.51 -6.45 5.08
C ILE A 78 3.48 -7.49 4.51
N LYS A 79 3.31 -8.73 4.93
CA LYS A 79 3.79 -9.92 4.23
C LYS A 79 2.59 -10.66 3.63
N LEU A 80 2.65 -10.95 2.34
CA LEU A 80 1.67 -11.75 1.62
C LEU A 80 2.37 -12.99 1.09
N GLY A 81 2.03 -14.17 1.62
CA GLY A 81 2.72 -15.42 1.29
C GLY A 81 1.75 -16.56 1.02
N GLY A 82 2.12 -17.52 0.19
CA GLY A 82 1.28 -18.68 -0.09
C GLY A 82 1.71 -19.41 -1.36
N THR A 83 0.75 -19.92 -2.12
CA THR A 83 1.03 -20.64 -3.37
C THR A 83 0.07 -20.25 -4.49
N CYS A 84 0.56 -20.29 -5.73
CA CYS A 84 -0.27 -20.20 -6.93
C CYS A 84 -0.08 -21.47 -7.75
N ARG A 85 -1.20 -22.09 -8.13
CA ARG A 85 -1.26 -23.38 -8.82
C ARG A 85 -1.66 -23.21 -10.28
N VAL A 86 -0.86 -23.78 -11.19
CA VAL A 86 -1.13 -23.90 -12.63
C VAL A 86 -1.31 -25.38 -12.96
N GLY A 87 -2.54 -25.81 -13.22
CA GLY A 87 -2.83 -27.23 -13.50
C GLY A 87 -2.49 -28.13 -12.30
N VAL A 88 -1.42 -28.92 -12.40
CA VAL A 88 -0.93 -29.81 -11.31
C VAL A 88 0.31 -29.26 -10.59
N PHE A 89 0.87 -28.15 -11.07
CA PHE A 89 2.08 -27.55 -10.50
C PHE A 89 1.72 -26.40 -9.58
N SER A 90 2.28 -26.39 -8.37
CA SER A 90 2.17 -25.28 -7.43
C SER A 90 3.50 -24.55 -7.31
N GLN A 91 3.46 -23.22 -7.33
CA GLN A 91 4.61 -22.36 -7.14
C GLN A 91 4.43 -21.52 -5.87
N PRO A 92 5.45 -21.40 -5.01
CA PRO A 92 5.37 -20.52 -3.86
C PRO A 92 5.28 -19.06 -4.34
N MET A 93 4.49 -18.26 -3.64
CA MET A 93 4.36 -16.84 -3.88
C MET A 93 4.62 -16.07 -2.58
N SER A 94 5.39 -15.00 -2.65
CA SER A 94 5.75 -14.19 -1.48
C SER A 94 5.94 -12.73 -1.89
N ALA A 95 5.40 -11.81 -1.11
CA ALA A 95 5.63 -10.38 -1.19
C ALA A 95 5.79 -9.84 0.23
N VAL A 96 6.82 -9.05 0.49
CA VAL A 96 6.99 -8.30 1.74
C VAL A 96 7.11 -6.84 1.37
N ILE A 97 6.29 -6.00 2.00
CA ILE A 97 6.25 -4.55 1.82
C ILE A 97 6.36 -3.93 3.20
N SER A 98 7.33 -3.04 3.39
CA SER A 98 7.53 -2.32 4.65
C SER A 98 7.76 -0.84 4.40
N GLN A 99 7.30 -0.01 5.33
CA GLN A 99 7.51 1.43 5.27
C GLN A 99 9.00 1.75 5.48
N LYS A 100 9.52 2.66 4.64
CA LYS A 100 10.85 3.27 4.79
C LYS A 100 10.76 4.77 4.52
N GLY A 101 10.89 5.55 5.59
CA GLY A 101 10.68 7.00 5.54
C GLY A 101 9.28 7.31 4.99
N ASN A 102 9.23 8.04 3.87
CA ASN A 102 7.98 8.49 3.24
C ASN A 102 7.47 7.54 2.13
N SER A 103 8.09 6.37 1.95
CA SER A 103 7.71 5.41 0.91
C SER A 103 7.75 3.98 1.44
N TYR A 104 7.70 3.00 0.53
CA TYR A 104 7.67 1.58 0.81
C TYR A 104 8.76 0.85 0.05
N GLU A 105 9.37 -0.13 0.69
CA GLU A 105 10.34 -1.04 0.08
C GLU A 105 10.01 -2.50 0.40
N GLY A 106 10.76 -3.42 -0.19
CA GLY A 106 10.67 -4.83 0.14
C GLY A 106 10.98 -5.75 -1.04
N LYS A 107 10.39 -6.93 -1.06
CA LYS A 107 10.75 -8.01 -1.99
C LYS A 107 9.51 -8.77 -2.45
N PHE A 108 9.48 -9.15 -3.73
CA PHE A 108 8.55 -10.10 -4.33
C PHE A 108 9.31 -11.33 -4.82
N LEU A 109 8.84 -12.56 -4.54
CA LEU A 109 9.48 -13.84 -4.93
C LEU A 109 11.00 -13.89 -4.65
N ASP A 110 11.40 -13.47 -3.45
CA ASP A 110 12.80 -13.43 -2.95
C ASP A 110 13.63 -12.22 -3.40
N GLY A 111 13.04 -11.25 -4.10
CA GLY A 111 13.75 -10.03 -4.54
C GLY A 111 14.70 -10.29 -5.71
N ALA A 112 15.40 -9.24 -6.15
CA ALA A 112 16.24 -9.31 -7.35
C ALA A 112 17.49 -10.18 -7.17
N GLU A 113 17.96 -10.36 -5.93
CA GLU A 113 19.04 -11.30 -5.56
C GLU A 113 18.63 -12.77 -5.80
N GLY A 114 17.33 -13.05 -5.74
CA GLY A 114 16.74 -14.35 -6.03
C GLY A 114 16.15 -14.44 -7.44
N LYS A 115 14.94 -15.02 -7.52
CA LYS A 115 14.19 -15.13 -8.79
C LYS A 115 13.13 -14.05 -8.94
N GLY A 116 13.07 -13.11 -8.00
CA GLY A 116 11.99 -12.16 -7.82
C GLY A 116 12.31 -10.74 -8.26
N LEU A 117 11.60 -9.78 -7.66
CA LEU A 117 11.74 -8.35 -7.92
C LEU A 117 11.85 -7.59 -6.61
N ASP A 118 12.66 -6.54 -6.60
CA ASP A 118 12.71 -5.62 -5.47
C ASP A 118 11.57 -4.62 -5.56
N ILE A 119 11.00 -4.30 -4.41
CA ILE A 119 10.05 -3.20 -4.26
C ILE A 119 10.87 -1.97 -3.88
N THR A 120 10.93 -0.99 -4.78
CA THR A 120 11.83 0.17 -4.64
C THR A 120 11.09 1.45 -4.28
N SER A 121 9.78 1.45 -4.40
CA SER A 121 8.92 2.56 -4.04
C SER A 121 7.50 2.07 -3.79
N GLY A 122 6.71 2.88 -3.10
CA GLY A 122 5.28 2.66 -3.03
C GLY A 122 4.53 3.79 -2.38
N GLN A 123 3.21 3.72 -2.52
CA GLN A 123 2.26 4.63 -1.92
C GLN A 123 0.95 3.89 -1.62
N VAL A 124 0.42 4.09 -0.43
CA VAL A 124 -0.94 3.71 -0.06
C VAL A 124 -1.88 4.89 -0.31
N SER A 125 -3.06 4.60 -0.84
CA SER A 125 -4.08 5.61 -1.15
C SER A 125 -5.46 5.02 -0.91
N GLY A 126 -5.94 5.10 0.33
CA GLY A 126 -7.25 4.58 0.72
C GLY A 126 -7.27 3.05 0.66
N ASP A 127 -7.98 2.51 -0.32
CA ASP A 127 -8.24 1.07 -0.48
C ASP A 127 -7.21 0.35 -1.36
N LYS A 128 -6.19 1.07 -1.84
CA LYS A 128 -5.16 0.55 -2.76
C LYS A 128 -3.75 0.89 -2.31
N VAL A 129 -2.83 0.01 -2.65
CA VAL A 129 -1.39 0.26 -2.65
C VAL A 129 -0.85 0.12 -4.06
N VAL A 130 0.04 1.04 -4.44
CA VAL A 130 0.80 0.98 -5.68
C VAL A 130 2.26 0.90 -5.30
N VAL A 131 2.96 -0.14 -5.76
CA VAL A 131 4.39 -0.31 -5.53
C VAL A 131 5.15 -0.40 -6.84
N GLY A 132 6.31 0.24 -6.91
CA GLY A 132 7.26 0.08 -7.99
C GLY A 132 8.07 -1.20 -7.79
N ILE A 133 8.15 -2.03 -8.82
CA ILE A 133 8.94 -3.25 -8.82
C ILE A 133 10.07 -3.15 -9.84
N ASN A 134 11.28 -3.55 -9.44
CA ASN A 134 12.45 -3.52 -10.30
C ASN A 134 13.20 -4.86 -10.24
N ARG A 135 13.68 -5.31 -11.40
CA ARG A 135 14.73 -6.33 -11.50
C ARG A 135 15.61 -6.04 -12.71
N ALA A 136 16.82 -5.59 -12.49
CA ALA A 136 17.78 -5.26 -13.54
C ALA A 136 17.18 -4.31 -14.60
N LYS A 137 16.79 -4.83 -15.78
CA LYS A 137 16.19 -4.05 -16.88
C LYS A 137 14.66 -4.00 -16.84
N LEU A 138 14.02 -4.82 -16.01
CA LEU A 138 12.57 -4.91 -15.94
C LEU A 138 12.05 -3.97 -14.86
N ASN A 139 11.41 -2.89 -15.30
CA ASN A 139 10.69 -1.96 -14.44
C ASN A 139 9.21 -2.27 -14.54
N GLY A 140 8.50 -2.19 -13.42
CA GLY A 140 7.08 -2.45 -13.38
C GLY A 140 6.40 -1.78 -12.19
N ALA A 141 5.10 -2.03 -12.09
CA ALA A 141 4.31 -1.64 -10.95
C ALA A 141 3.36 -2.77 -10.59
N MET A 142 3.17 -2.97 -9.29
CA MET A 142 2.11 -3.79 -8.76
C MET A 142 1.08 -2.89 -8.08
N VAL A 143 -0.19 -3.11 -8.40
CA VAL A 143 -1.31 -2.45 -7.76
C VAL A 143 -2.12 -3.51 -7.06
N ALA A 144 -2.35 -3.36 -5.75
CA ALA A 144 -3.28 -4.19 -5.01
C ALA A 144 -4.38 -3.30 -4.43
N ARG A 145 -5.64 -3.67 -4.66
CA ARG A 145 -6.82 -2.98 -4.13
C ARG A 145 -7.69 -3.95 -3.36
N VAL A 146 -8.03 -3.59 -2.13
CA VAL A 146 -9.01 -4.31 -1.30
C VAL A 146 -10.36 -3.63 -1.45
N SER A 147 -11.34 -4.36 -1.93
CA SER A 147 -12.70 -3.90 -2.15
C SER A 147 -13.57 -4.18 -0.91
N LYS A 148 -14.66 -3.43 -0.75
CA LYS A 148 -15.55 -3.53 0.42
C LYS A 148 -16.26 -4.88 0.56
N ASP A 149 -16.36 -5.63 -0.53
CA ASP A 149 -16.99 -6.95 -0.64
C ASP A 149 -16.04 -8.11 -0.29
N ASN A 150 -14.96 -7.84 0.45
CA ASN A 150 -13.92 -8.82 0.77
C ASN A 150 -13.24 -9.42 -0.48
N SER A 151 -13.16 -8.66 -1.57
CA SER A 151 -12.39 -8.99 -2.77
C SER A 151 -11.08 -8.21 -2.81
N MET A 152 -9.99 -8.84 -3.23
CA MET A 152 -8.71 -8.20 -3.48
C MET A 152 -8.31 -8.39 -4.93
N ASN A 153 -8.07 -7.29 -5.63
CA ASN A 153 -7.61 -7.29 -7.01
C ASN A 153 -6.14 -6.88 -7.05
N ILE A 154 -5.31 -7.72 -7.63
CA ILE A 154 -3.88 -7.47 -7.82
C ILE A 154 -3.60 -7.42 -9.33
N THR A 155 -2.92 -6.39 -9.77
CA THR A 155 -2.45 -6.25 -11.16
C THR A 155 -0.97 -5.98 -11.16
N ILE A 156 -0.22 -6.79 -11.89
CA ILE A 156 1.21 -6.59 -12.14
C ILE A 156 1.36 -6.10 -13.57
N SER A 157 2.02 -4.96 -13.71
CA SER A 157 2.31 -4.32 -14.99
C SER A 157 3.80 -4.16 -15.17
N VAL A 158 4.27 -4.27 -16.40
CA VAL A 158 5.66 -4.02 -16.77
C VAL A 158 5.73 -2.81 -17.71
N LYS A 159 6.80 -2.04 -17.59
CA LYS A 159 7.08 -0.92 -18.47
C LYS A 159 7.71 -1.44 -19.76
N VAL A 160 7.06 -1.15 -20.89
CA VAL A 160 7.56 -1.41 -22.24
C VAL A 160 7.62 -0.07 -22.96
N ALA A 161 8.81 0.35 -23.38
CA ALA A 161 9.07 1.72 -23.80
C ALA A 161 8.55 2.72 -22.75
N ASP A 162 7.60 3.58 -23.10
CA ASP A 162 7.00 4.57 -22.19
C ASP A 162 5.58 4.21 -21.73
N GLN A 163 5.19 2.94 -21.87
CA GLN A 163 3.85 2.48 -21.52
C GLN A 163 3.88 1.37 -20.46
N MET A 164 2.93 1.45 -19.52
CA MET A 164 2.68 0.39 -18.54
C MET A 164 1.70 -0.62 -19.13
N ILE A 165 2.14 -1.86 -19.31
CA ILE A 165 1.33 -2.94 -19.87
C ILE A 165 0.98 -3.93 -18.75
N PRO A 166 -0.30 -4.16 -18.44
CA PRO A 166 -0.69 -5.18 -17.49
C PRO A 166 -0.34 -6.55 -18.07
N VAL A 167 0.34 -7.38 -17.27
CA VAL A 167 0.78 -8.72 -17.68
C VAL A 167 0.14 -9.81 -16.85
N ILE A 168 -0.20 -9.53 -15.60
CA ILE A 168 -0.83 -10.49 -14.69
C ILE A 168 -1.96 -9.78 -13.95
N GLY A 169 -3.13 -10.42 -13.93
CA GLY A 169 -4.26 -10.04 -13.10
C GLY A 169 -4.63 -11.17 -12.15
N VAL A 170 -4.96 -10.84 -10.90
CA VAL A 170 -5.40 -11.77 -9.88
C VAL A 170 -6.60 -11.17 -9.16
N THR A 171 -7.64 -11.97 -8.95
CA THR A 171 -8.81 -11.60 -8.14
C THR A 171 -8.96 -12.64 -7.05
N LEU A 172 -8.86 -12.21 -5.80
CA LEU A 172 -8.91 -13.06 -4.63
C LEU A 172 -10.15 -12.73 -3.81
N ALA A 173 -10.87 -13.73 -3.35
CA ALA A 173 -11.88 -13.59 -2.31
C ALA A 173 -11.25 -13.91 -0.96
N ARG A 174 -11.64 -13.18 0.08
CA ARG A 174 -11.26 -13.51 1.45
C ARG A 174 -11.86 -14.86 1.81
N ASP A 175 -11.03 -15.75 2.33
CA ASP A 175 -11.49 -17.02 2.88
C ASP A 175 -12.06 -16.76 4.28
N ILE A 176 -13.35 -16.45 4.31
CA ILE A 176 -14.14 -16.34 5.51
C ILE A 176 -14.78 -17.70 5.74
N ASP A 177 -14.17 -18.56 6.55
CA ASP A 177 -14.81 -19.81 6.97
C ASP A 177 -16.24 -19.48 7.44
N GLN A 178 -17.26 -19.97 6.72
CA GLN A 178 -18.67 -19.82 7.09
C GLN A 178 -19.06 -20.69 8.30
N LEU A 179 -18.10 -21.05 9.15
CA LEU A 179 -18.24 -22.02 10.23
C LEU A 179 -18.32 -21.31 11.59
N ALA A 180 -19.47 -20.73 11.90
CA ALA A 180 -20.07 -20.65 13.26
C ALA A 180 -21.33 -19.76 13.30
N VAL A 181 -22.36 -20.10 12.53
CA VAL A 181 -23.76 -19.76 12.92
C VAL A 181 -24.56 -21.05 13.02
N GLY A 182 -24.10 -21.95 13.90
CA GLY A 182 -24.91 -23.07 14.35
C GLY A 182 -26.16 -22.53 15.04
N SER A 183 -27.33 -22.90 14.53
CA SER A 183 -28.63 -22.48 15.04
C SER A 183 -28.72 -22.61 16.56
N ILE A 184 -28.85 -21.49 17.26
CA ILE A 184 -29.50 -21.50 18.57
C ILE A 184 -30.96 -21.81 18.27
N LYS A 185 -31.38 -23.04 18.54
CA LYS A 185 -32.79 -23.41 18.53
C LYS A 185 -33.44 -22.77 19.77
N PRO A 186 -34.60 -22.10 19.63
CA PRO A 186 -35.30 -21.48 20.75
C PRO A 186 -35.76 -22.49 21.79
#